data_AF-A0AA39JR56-F1
#
_entry.id   AF-A0AA39JR56-F1
#
_cell.length_a   1.000
_cell.length_b   1.000
_cell.length_c   1.000
_cell.angle_alpha   90.00
_cell.angle_beta   90.00
_cell.angle_gamma   90.00
#
_symmetry.space_group_name_H-M   'P 1'
#
loop_
_entity.id
_entity.type
_entity.pdbx_description
1 polymer ?
#
loop_
_entity_poly.entity_id
_entity_poly.type
_entity_poly.pdbx_seq_one_letter_code
_entity_poly.pdbx_strand_id
1 'polypeptide(L)'
;MPSPAGSPLYDAEEEDNKTQESVEYHPTVNGKHCDSESNILQDGTPPPLFIYRPSDDFTPFKDHASFELADLLYWHNQMPPSQINNLLQI
;
A
#
# COMPACT_ATOMS: atom_id res chain seq x y z
N MET A 1 -1.08 1.14 -58.32
CA MET A 1 -1.89 1.27 -57.09
C MET A 1 -2.90 0.12 -57.10
N PRO A 2 -3.08 -0.64 -55.99
CA PRO A 2 -2.65 -0.37 -54.63
C PRO A 2 -1.56 -1.32 -54.10
N SER A 3 -0.88 -0.82 -53.08
CA SER A 3 0.04 -1.50 -52.17
C SER A 3 -0.76 -2.23 -51.08
N PRO A 4 -0.35 -3.40 -50.57
CA PRO A 4 -0.78 -3.86 -49.27
C PRO A 4 0.26 -3.50 -48.19
N ALA A 5 -0.30 -2.83 -47.20
CA ALA A 5 0.20 -2.41 -45.90
C ALA A 5 1.32 -3.28 -45.27
N GLY A 6 2.20 -2.58 -44.55
CA GLY A 6 3.33 -3.14 -43.84
C GLY A 6 2.96 -4.25 -42.86
N SER A 7 3.81 -5.26 -42.84
CA SER A 7 3.83 -6.28 -41.80
C SER A 7 4.11 -5.63 -40.44
N PRO A 8 3.50 -6.13 -39.35
CA PRO A 8 3.64 -5.53 -38.03
C PRO A 8 5.08 -5.52 -37.57
N LEU A 9 5.47 -4.39 -36.98
CA LEU A 9 6.61 -4.27 -36.08
C LEU A 9 6.41 -5.36 -35.01
N TYR A 10 7.18 -6.45 -35.08
CA TYR A 10 7.23 -7.42 -34.00
C TYR A 10 7.94 -6.74 -32.84
N ASP A 11 7.23 -6.63 -31.73
CA ASP A 11 7.71 -6.06 -30.48
C ASP A 11 9.02 -6.75 -30.09
N ALA A 12 10.05 -5.94 -29.84
CA ALA A 12 11.26 -6.41 -29.20
C ALA A 12 10.85 -6.97 -27.85
N GLU A 13 11.11 -8.26 -27.64
CA GLU A 13 10.91 -8.94 -26.38
C GLU A 13 11.69 -8.17 -25.31
N GLU A 14 10.96 -7.39 -24.49
CA GLU A 14 11.49 -6.74 -23.31
C GLU A 14 11.86 -7.87 -22.35
N GLU A 15 13.15 -8.21 -22.33
CA GLU A 15 13.73 -9.22 -21.46
C GLU A 15 13.46 -8.82 -20.02
N ASP A 16 12.38 -9.37 -19.44
CA ASP A 16 12.02 -9.28 -18.03
C ASP A 16 13.20 -9.85 -17.23
N ASN A 17 14.14 -8.98 -16.87
CA ASN A 17 15.21 -9.27 -15.93
C ASN A 17 14.57 -9.39 -14.56
N LYS A 18 13.89 -10.53 -14.36
CA LYS A 18 13.25 -10.93 -13.12
C LYS A 18 14.35 -11.18 -12.12
N THR A 19 14.73 -10.12 -11.42
CA THR A 19 15.59 -10.20 -10.24
C THR A 19 14.96 -11.26 -9.34
N GLN A 20 15.67 -12.36 -9.08
CA GLN A 20 15.16 -13.42 -8.21
C GLN A 20 14.94 -12.83 -6.82
N GLU A 21 13.67 -12.59 -6.48
CA GLU A 21 13.27 -12.19 -5.14
C GLU A 21 13.46 -13.38 -4.20
N SER A 22 14.27 -13.21 -3.15
CA SER A 22 14.42 -14.20 -2.08
C SER A 22 13.60 -13.79 -0.86
N VAL A 23 12.78 -14.71 -0.36
CA VAL A 23 12.02 -14.52 0.88
C VAL A 23 12.81 -15.12 2.04
N GLU A 24 13.16 -14.30 3.03
CA GLU A 24 13.77 -14.74 4.29
C GLU A 24 12.76 -14.62 5.43
N TYR A 25 12.59 -15.70 6.20
CA TYR A 25 11.70 -15.71 7.37
C TYR A 25 12.52 -15.58 8.65
N HIS A 26 12.34 -14.48 9.38
CA HIS A 26 12.95 -14.30 10.69
C HIS A 26 12.16 -15.06 11.77
N PRO A 27 12.83 -15.83 12.65
CA PRO A 27 12.15 -16.64 13.66
C PRO A 27 11.46 -15.81 14.76
N THR A 28 11.95 -14.59 14.99
CA THR A 28 11.42 -13.68 16.01
C THR A 28 11.50 -12.23 15.54
N VAL A 29 10.49 -11.44 15.89
CA VAL A 29 10.52 -9.99 15.70
C VAL A 29 11.46 -9.38 16.74
N ASN A 30 12.49 -8.65 16.29
CA ASN A 30 13.50 -8.00 17.13
C ASN A 30 13.37 -6.46 17.16
N GLY A 31 12.18 -5.94 16.86
CA GLY A 31 11.89 -4.51 16.88
C GLY A 31 11.91 -3.92 18.30
N LYS A 32 12.32 -2.65 18.41
CA LYS A 32 12.23 -1.87 19.65
C LYS A 32 11.07 -0.89 19.57
N HIS A 33 10.38 -0.67 20.68
CA HIS A 33 9.32 0.35 20.76
C HIS A 33 9.92 1.75 20.53
N CYS A 34 9.24 2.57 19.74
CA CYS A 34 9.60 3.96 19.50
C CYS A 34 8.42 4.91 19.81
N ASP A 35 8.74 6.17 20.09
CA ASP A 35 7.76 7.25 20.18
C ASP A 35 7.40 7.84 18.80
N SER A 36 6.53 8.86 18.77
CA SER A 36 6.09 9.53 17.54
C SER A 36 7.21 10.26 16.80
N GLU A 37 8.30 10.59 17.49
CA GLU A 37 9.49 11.23 16.94
C GLU A 37 10.56 10.20 16.54
N SER A 38 10.19 8.91 16.51
CA SER A 38 11.06 7.78 16.19
C SER A 38 12.21 7.53 17.18
N ASN A 39 12.12 8.06 18.41
CA ASN A 39 13.09 7.74 19.45
C ASN A 39 12.77 6.40 20.09
N ILE A 40 13.80 5.58 20.32
CA ILE A 40 13.66 4.29 20.99
C ILE A 40 13.30 4.52 22.47
N LEU A 41 12.21 3.89 22.92
CA LEU A 41 11.79 3.92 24.32
C LEU A 41 12.74 3.09 25.18
N GLN A 42 12.93 3.51 26.44
CA GLN A 42 13.68 2.72 27.42
C GLN A 42 12.93 1.45 27.78
N ASP A 43 13.66 0.38 28.06
CA ASP A 43 13.06 -0.88 28.50
C ASP A 43 12.24 -0.68 29.79
N GLY A 44 11.02 -1.21 29.81
CA GLY A 44 10.09 -1.05 30.93
C GLY A 44 9.27 0.25 30.94
N THR A 45 9.36 1.07 29.89
CA THR A 45 8.46 2.23 29.72
C THR A 45 7.01 1.72 29.66
N PRO A 46 6.10 2.21 30.54
CA PRO A 46 4.71 1.80 30.51
C PRO A 46 4.05 2.28 29.21
N PRO A 47 3.10 1.51 28.66
CA PRO A 47 2.33 1.97 27.51
C PRO A 47 1.56 3.26 27.88
N PRO A 48 1.34 4.16 26.91
CA PRO A 48 0.50 5.33 27.14
C PRO A 48 -0.91 4.90 27.57
N LEU A 49 -1.60 5.77 28.30
CA LEU A 49 -2.98 5.53 28.71
C LEU A 49 -3.83 5.28 27.47
N PHE A 50 -4.65 4.23 27.53
CA PHE A 50 -5.58 3.93 26.46
C PHE A 50 -6.69 4.97 26.44
N ILE A 51 -6.68 5.84 25.43
CA ILE A 51 -7.74 6.82 25.19
C ILE A 51 -8.67 6.22 24.15
N TYR A 52 -9.90 5.92 24.55
CA TYR A 52 -10.93 5.53 23.59
C TYR A 52 -11.19 6.69 22.64
N ARG A 53 -10.99 6.44 21.35
CA ARG A 53 -11.33 7.42 20.33
C ARG A 53 -12.85 7.59 20.30
N PRO A 54 -13.35 8.81 19.99
CA PRO A 54 -14.77 9.00 19.71
C PRO A 54 -15.27 8.03 18.64
N SER A 55 -16.53 7.62 18.72
CA SER A 55 -17.12 6.68 17.76
C SER A 55 -17.20 7.22 16.33
N ASP A 56 -17.08 8.53 16.19
CA ASP A 56 -17.07 9.29 14.95
C ASP A 56 -15.66 9.76 14.52
N ASP A 57 -14.60 9.28 15.19
CA ASP A 57 -13.22 9.57 14.80
C ASP A 57 -12.76 8.62 13.69
N PHE A 58 -12.94 9.08 12.45
CA PHE A 58 -12.49 8.40 11.24
C PHE A 58 -11.08 8.78 10.80
N THR A 59 -10.29 9.49 11.63
CA THR A 59 -8.92 9.85 11.24
C THR A 59 -8.09 8.57 10.97
N PRO A 60 -7.29 8.55 9.88
CA PRO A 60 -6.86 9.70 9.06
C PRO A 60 -7.81 10.10 7.91
N PHE A 61 -8.95 9.44 7.75
CA PHE A 61 -9.93 9.78 6.72
C PHE A 61 -10.71 11.04 7.11
N LYS A 62 -11.17 11.77 6.09
CA LYS A 62 -11.97 12.99 6.28
C LYS A 62 -13.31 12.71 6.95
N ASP A 63 -13.93 11.58 6.62
CA ASP A 63 -15.26 11.19 7.08
C ASP A 63 -15.46 9.66 6.98
N HIS A 64 -16.58 9.19 7.53
CA HIS A 64 -16.96 7.78 7.52
C HIS A 64 -17.06 7.19 6.12
N ALA A 65 -17.65 7.94 5.18
CA ALA A 65 -17.85 7.46 3.82
C ALA A 65 -16.52 7.23 3.10
N SER A 66 -15.54 8.10 3.34
CA SER A 66 -14.17 7.96 2.82
C SER A 66 -13.48 6.71 3.38
N PHE A 67 -13.71 6.41 4.67
CA PHE A 67 -13.21 5.18 5.29
C PHE A 67 -13.84 3.92 4.67
N GLU A 68 -15.17 3.86 4.57
CA GLU A 68 -15.88 2.71 3.96
C GLU A 68 -15.51 2.51 2.49
N LEU A 69 -15.33 3.60 1.73
CA LEU A 69 -14.88 3.53 0.35
C LEU A 69 -13.49 2.89 0.25
N ALA A 70 -12.55 3.31 1.09
CA ALA A 70 -11.20 2.75 1.11
C ALA A 70 -11.23 1.25 1.44
N ASP A 71 -12.04 0.84 2.41
CA ASP A 71 -12.26 -0.56 2.80
C ASP A 71 -12.79 -1.39 1.62
N LEU A 72 -13.80 -0.89 0.90
CA LEU A 72 -14.36 -1.53 -0.29
C LEU A 72 -13.32 -1.69 -1.41
N LEU A 73 -12.53 -0.66 -1.70
CA LEU A 73 -11.54 -0.70 -2.77
C LEU A 73 -10.41 -1.67 -2.45
N TYR A 74 -9.94 -1.68 -1.20
CA TYR A 74 -8.81 -2.49 -0.78
C TYR A 74 -9.20 -3.95 -0.52
N TRP A 75 -10.17 -4.21 0.35
CA TRP A 75 -10.49 -5.57 0.79
C TRP A 75 -11.41 -6.30 -0.17
N HIS A 76 -12.43 -5.61 -0.69
CA HIS A 76 -13.46 -6.27 -1.50
C HIS A 76 -13.08 -6.31 -2.98
N ASN A 77 -12.63 -5.19 -3.55
CA ASN A 77 -12.26 -5.12 -4.95
C ASN A 77 -10.80 -5.56 -5.19
N GLN A 78 -9.94 -5.49 -4.16
CA GLN A 78 -8.49 -5.68 -4.30
C GLN A 78 -7.94 -4.84 -5.47
N MET A 79 -8.45 -3.60 -5.56
CA MET A 79 -8.16 -2.72 -6.68
C MET A 79 -6.65 -2.43 -6.73
N PRO A 80 -6.00 -2.54 -7.90
CA PRO A 80 -4.59 -2.22 -8.03
C PRO A 80 -4.30 -0.78 -7.56
N PRO A 81 -3.18 -0.53 -6.85
CA PRO A 81 -2.86 0.80 -6.33
C PRO A 81 -2.86 1.89 -7.41
N SER A 82 -2.44 1.57 -8.63
CA SER A 82 -2.46 2.50 -9.76
C SER A 82 -3.87 2.97 -10.13
N GLN A 83 -4.87 2.09 -10.05
CA GLN A 83 -6.27 2.43 -10.34
C GLN A 83 -6.89 3.26 -9.21
N ILE A 84 -6.57 2.94 -7.96
CA ILE A 84 -6.99 3.75 -6.80
C ILE A 84 -6.44 5.17 -6.93
N ASN A 85 -5.17 5.32 -7.29
CA ASN A 85 -4.56 6.64 -7.50
C ASN A 85 -5.26 7.45 -8.58
N ASN A 86 -5.62 6.81 -9.71
CA ASN A 86 -6.39 7.48 -10.75
C ASN A 86 -7.77 7.92 -10.25
N LEU A 87 -8.46 7.09 -9.46
CA LEU A 87 -9.76 7.42 -8.89
C LEU A 87 -9.69 8.57 -7.88
N LEU A 88 -8.62 8.68 -7.11
CA LEU A 88 -8.45 9.78 -6.13
C LEU A 88 -7.98 11.10 -6.77
N GLN A 89 -7.65 11.10 -8.07
CA GLN A 89 -7.22 12.28 -8.83
C GLN A 89 -8.34 12.93 -9.67
N ILE A 90 -9.53 12.33 -9.72
CA ILE A 90 -10.72 12.91 -10.39
C ILE A 90 -11.39 13.97 -9.52
#